data_AF-A0A2S5IZJ9-F1
#
_entry.id   AF-A0A2S5IZJ9-F1
#
_cell.length_a   1.000
_cell.length_b   1.000
_cell.length_c   1.000
_cell.angle_alpha   90.00
_cell.angle_beta   90.00
_cell.angle_gamma   90.00
#
_symmetry.space_group_name_H-M   'P 1'
#
loop_
_entity.id
_entity.type
_entity.pdbx_description
1 polymer ?
#
loop_
_entity_poly.entity_id
_entity_poly.type
_entity_poly.pdbx_seq_one_letter_code
_entity_poly.pdbx_strand_id
1 'polypeptide(L)'
;MSIDPRVALQSLVTALEEHLAASASRRREDDPAVEAAYVGIADAFEVYEEALYDAFGESLPLDIYEDDEDEDDDEDAEYASRLVEAEVEN
;
A
#
# COMPACT_ATOMS: atom_id res chain seq x y z
N MET A 1 4.73 -6.64 23.72
CA MET A 1 6.17 -6.59 24.09
C MET A 1 6.84 -6.07 22.86
N SER A 2 7.29 -4.81 22.90
CA SER A 2 7.80 -4.11 21.74
C SER A 2 9.09 -4.78 21.24
N ILE A 3 9.24 -4.88 19.92
CA ILE A 3 10.43 -5.46 19.29
C ILE A 3 11.60 -4.48 19.41
N ASP A 4 12.83 -4.97 19.51
CA ASP A 4 14.00 -4.07 19.51
C ASP A 4 14.05 -3.32 18.16
N PRO A 5 14.14 -1.97 18.16
CA PRO A 5 14.16 -1.18 16.93
C PRO A 5 15.25 -1.62 15.94
N ARG A 6 16.37 -2.16 16.42
CA ARG A 6 17.45 -2.66 15.56
C ARG A 6 17.04 -3.93 14.82
N VAL A 7 16.21 -4.78 15.46
CA VAL A 7 15.68 -5.98 14.84
C VAL A 7 14.59 -5.61 13.82
N ALA A 8 13.69 -4.70 14.18
CA ALA A 8 12.67 -4.21 13.25
C ALA A 8 13.29 -3.51 12.02
N LEU A 9 14.33 -2.69 12.23
CA LEU A 9 15.08 -2.06 11.14
C LEU A 9 15.73 -3.09 10.22
N GLN A 10 16.29 -4.17 10.77
CA GLN A 10 16.88 -5.24 9.96
C GLN A 10 15.81 -5.96 9.12
N SER A 11 14.62 -6.18 9.68
CA SER A 11 13.48 -6.72 8.93
C SER A 11 13.04 -5.80 7.80
N LEU A 12 12.94 -4.49 8.05
CA LEU A 12 12.63 -3.50 7.01
C LEU A 12 13.69 -3.49 5.88
N VAL A 13 14.98 -3.52 6.23
CA VAL A 13 16.05 -3.62 5.22
C VAL A 13 15.92 -4.90 4.40
N THR A 14 15.57 -6.02 5.04
CA THR A 14 15.37 -7.30 4.35
C THR A 14 14.21 -7.23 3.37
N ALA A 15 13.08 -6.65 3.77
CA ALA A 15 11.92 -6.45 2.89
C ALA A 15 12.26 -5.58 1.67
N LEU A 16 13.04 -4.51 1.87
CA LEU A 16 13.52 -3.67 0.77
C LEU A 16 14.45 -4.42 -0.20
N GLU A 17 15.33 -5.29 0.32
CA GLU A 17 16.20 -6.14 -0.49
C GLU A 17 15.39 -7.17 -1.30
N GLU A 18 14.36 -7.77 -0.69
CA GLU A 18 13.45 -8.70 -1.36
C GLU A 18 12.65 -8.01 -2.46
N HIS A 19 12.13 -6.81 -2.22
CA HIS A 19 11.45 -6.01 -3.23
C HIS A 19 12.37 -5.63 -4.39
N LEU A 20 13.63 -5.27 -4.12
CA LEU A 20 14.62 -5.01 -5.16
C LEU A 20 14.89 -6.27 -5.99
N ALA A 21 15.03 -7.43 -5.34
CA ALA A 21 15.26 -8.70 -6.03
C ALA A 21 14.04 -9.10 -6.89
N ALA A 22 12.82 -8.94 -6.37
CA ALA A 22 11.58 -9.16 -7.10
C ALA A 22 11.51 -8.23 -8.33
N SER A 23 11.74 -6.94 -8.12
CA SER A 23 11.77 -5.92 -9.20
C SER A 23 12.78 -6.24 -10.29
N ALA A 24 13.99 -6.67 -9.91
CA ALA A 24 15.05 -7.02 -10.86
C ALA A 24 14.74 -8.31 -11.64
N SER A 25 13.94 -9.22 -11.07
CA SER A 25 13.58 -10.49 -11.68
C SER A 25 12.21 -10.49 -12.39
N ARG A 26 11.49 -9.36 -12.35
CA ARG A 26 10.11 -9.24 -12.85
C ARG A 26 10.03 -9.59 -14.33
N ARG A 27 9.02 -10.40 -14.68
CA ARG A 27 8.84 -10.89 -16.07
C ARG A 27 7.78 -10.13 -16.85
N ARG A 28 6.92 -9.41 -16.14
CA ARG A 28 5.74 -8.68 -16.62
C ARG A 28 5.56 -7.43 -15.79
N GLU A 29 4.74 -6.51 -16.27
CA GLU A 29 4.45 -5.24 -15.60
C GLU A 29 3.79 -5.49 -14.23
N ASP A 30 2.77 -6.37 -14.21
CA ASP A 30 2.08 -6.80 -12.99
C ASP A 30 2.67 -8.12 -12.49
N ASP A 31 3.88 -8.07 -11.90
CA ASP A 31 4.47 -9.27 -11.30
C ASP A 31 4.01 -9.40 -9.83
N PRO A 32 3.26 -10.45 -9.45
CA PRO A 32 2.72 -10.59 -8.10
C PRO A 32 3.82 -10.74 -7.04
N ALA A 33 5.05 -11.09 -7.44
CA ALA A 33 6.17 -11.09 -6.50
C ALA A 33 6.60 -9.67 -6.10
N VAL A 34 6.43 -8.69 -6.99
CA VAL A 34 6.71 -7.27 -6.70
C VAL A 34 5.62 -6.73 -5.79
N GLU A 35 4.34 -6.99 -6.09
CA GLU A 35 3.21 -6.60 -5.24
C GLU A 35 3.30 -7.19 -3.83
N ALA A 36 3.59 -8.48 -3.72
CA ALA A 36 3.77 -9.12 -2.42
C ALA A 36 4.94 -8.51 -1.63
N ALA A 37 6.02 -8.13 -2.31
CA ALA A 37 7.15 -7.49 -1.66
C ALA A 37 6.87 -6.03 -1.29
N TYR A 38 6.01 -5.32 -2.05
CA TYR A 38 5.52 -3.99 -1.69
C TYR A 38 4.75 -4.01 -0.36
N VAL A 39 3.77 -4.91 -0.24
CA VAL A 39 3.03 -5.12 1.02
C VAL A 39 3.98 -5.51 2.16
N GLY A 40 4.96 -6.37 1.88
CA GLY A 40 5.97 -6.76 2.87
C GLY A 40 6.83 -5.59 3.38
N ILE A 41 7.09 -4.58 2.55
CA ILE A 41 7.78 -3.35 3.00
C ILE A 41 6.87 -2.55 3.93
N ALA A 42 5.60 -2.36 3.58
CA ALA A 42 4.63 -1.63 4.39
C ALA A 42 4.53 -2.23 5.80
N ASP A 43 4.25 -3.53 5.90
CA ASP A 43 4.17 -4.25 7.17
C ASP A 43 5.46 -4.10 8.00
N ALA A 44 6.63 -4.24 7.37
CA ALA A 44 7.90 -4.13 8.07
C ALA A 44 8.21 -2.70 8.52
N PHE A 45 7.73 -1.70 7.77
CA PHE A 45 7.89 -0.30 8.10
C PHE A 45 7.05 0.08 9.32
N GLU A 46 5.78 -0.32 9.38
CA GLU A 46 4.91 -0.07 10.53
C GLU A 46 5.50 -0.64 11.82
N VAL A 47 5.99 -1.88 11.76
CA VAL A 47 6.64 -2.53 12.91
C VAL A 47 7.90 -1.78 13.36
N TYR A 48 8.67 -1.24 12.42
CA TYR A 48 9.84 -0.42 12.75
C TYR A 48 9.44 0.94 13.34
N GLU A 49 8.43 1.60 12.79
CA GLU A 49 7.94 2.88 13.29
C GLU A 49 7.39 2.74 14.72
N GLU A 50 6.56 1.73 14.98
CA GLU A 50 6.05 1.41 16.33
C GLU A 50 7.21 1.15 17.30
N ALA A 51 8.17 0.32 16.91
CA ALA A 51 9.33 0.02 17.76
C ALA A 51 10.17 1.26 18.06
N LEU A 52 10.38 2.13 17.06
CA LEU A 52 11.13 3.37 17.20
C LEU A 52 10.43 4.33 18.15
N TYR A 53 9.11 4.46 18.01
CA TYR A 53 8.28 5.29 18.86
C TYR A 53 8.27 4.77 20.30
N ASP A 54 8.12 3.46 20.50
CA ASP A 54 8.16 2.84 21.84
C ASP A 54 9.52 3.02 22.54
N ALA A 55 10.61 2.91 21.80
CA ALA A 55 11.96 2.96 22.37
C ALA A 55 12.47 4.39 22.61
N PHE A 56 12.15 5.33 21.72
CA PHE A 56 12.74 6.68 21.73
C PHE A 56 11.72 7.81 21.71
N GLY A 57 10.44 7.54 21.44
CA GLY A 57 9.40 8.56 21.29
C GLY A 57 9.53 9.39 20.02
N GLU A 58 10.17 8.84 18.98
CA GLU A 58 10.43 9.50 17.71
C GLU A 58 9.53 8.94 16.61
N SER A 59 9.11 9.80 15.69
CA SER A 59 8.32 9.45 14.49
C SER A 59 9.11 9.70 13.22
N LEU A 60 8.73 9.05 12.12
CA LEU A 60 9.42 9.17 10.84
C LEU A 60 8.69 10.17 9.91
N PRO A 61 9.40 10.89 9.02
CA PRO A 61 8.79 11.75 8.02
C PRO A 61 8.34 10.97 6.76
N LEU A 62 8.05 9.67 6.91
CA LEU A 62 7.68 8.75 5.84
C LEU A 62 6.31 8.19 6.15
N ASP A 63 5.47 8.05 5.12
CA ASP A 63 4.12 7.49 5.20
C ASP A 63 3.98 6.36 4.17
N ILE A 64 3.13 5.38 4.49
CA ILE A 64 2.74 4.32 3.55
C ILE A 64 1.55 4.83 2.73
N TYR A 65 1.63 4.65 1.41
CA TYR A 65 0.48 4.82 0.52
C TYR A 65 -0.18 3.46 0.33
N GLU A 66 -1.42 3.33 0.80
CA GLU A 66 -2.30 2.25 0.38
C GLU A 66 -2.80 2.63 -1.02
N ASP A 67 -2.43 1.86 -2.04
CA ASP A 67 -3.04 2.01 -3.36
C ASP A 67 -4.47 1.47 -3.21
N ASP A 68 -5.43 2.39 -3.09
CA ASP A 68 -6.86 2.12 -3.18
C ASP A 68 -7.19 1.66 -4.61
N GLU A 69 -6.78 0.44 -5.00
CA GLU A 69 -7.20 -0.22 -6.25
C GLU A 69 -8.68 -0.67 -6.22
N ASP A 70 -9.54 0.08 -5.54
CA ASP A 70 -10.99 -0.16 -5.42
C ASP A 70 -11.82 1.11 -5.73
N GLU A 71 -11.32 2.06 -6.54
CA GLU A 71 -12.16 3.08 -7.18
C GLU A 71 -12.59 2.64 -8.60
N ASP A 72 -13.19 1.45 -8.71
CA ASP A 72 -14.19 1.17 -9.75
C ASP A 72 -15.49 1.90 -9.33
N ASP A 73 -15.48 3.24 -9.34
CA ASP A 73 -16.65 4.05 -9.07
C ASP A 73 -17.54 4.10 -10.32
N ASP A 74 -18.22 2.99 -10.59
CA ASP A 74 -19.32 2.82 -11.56
C ASP A 74 -20.56 3.70 -11.19
N GLU A 75 -20.41 4.74 -10.37
CA GLU A 75 -21.49 5.67 -9.96
C GLU A 75 -21.96 6.61 -11.09
N ASP A 76 -21.23 6.71 -12.20
CA ASP A 76 -21.62 7.56 -13.35
C ASP A 76 -22.80 6.98 -14.18
N ALA A 77 -23.17 5.71 -14.02
CA ALA A 77 -24.23 5.07 -14.81
C ALA A 77 -25.66 5.42 -14.35
N GLU A 78 -25.88 5.81 -13.08
CA GLU A 78 -27.23 6.10 -12.55
C GLU A 78 -27.76 7.48 -13.02
N TYR A 79 -26.87 8.46 -13.21
CA TYR A 79 -27.25 9.81 -13.64
C TYR A 79 -27.75 9.85 -15.08
N ALA A 80 -27.18 9.03 -15.96
CA ALA A 80 -27.58 8.95 -17.37
C ALA A 80 -28.98 8.35 -17.55
N SER A 81 -29.35 7.34 -16.76
CA SER A 81 -30.69 6.73 -16.83
C SER A 81 -31.79 7.71 -16.40
N ARG A 82 -31.52 8.51 -15.36
CA ARG A 82 -32.49 9.49 -14.82
C ARG A 82 -32.75 10.65 -15.79
N LEU A 83 -31.76 11.01 -16.61
CA LEU A 83 -31.90 12.06 -17.62
C LEU A 83 -32.76 11.61 -18.81
N VAL A 84 -32.63 10.34 -19.21
CA VAL A 84 -33.40 9.75 -20.31
C VAL A 84 -34.89 9.62 -19.95
N GLU A 85 -35.21 9.31 -18.69
CA GLU A 85 -36.61 9.25 -18.23
C GLU A 85 -37.29 10.63 -18.22
N ALA A 86 -36.53 11.71 -17.97
CA ALA A 86 -37.06 13.07 -17.92
C ALA A 86 -37.38 13.68 -19.30
N GLU A 87 -36.80 13.16 -20.39
CA GLU A 87 -37.08 13.64 -21.76
C GLU A 87 -38.32 12.99 -22.41
N VAL A 88 -38.91 11.94 -21.81
CA VAL A 88 -40.06 11.24 -22.39
C VAL A 88 -41.41 11.90 -22.02
N GLU A 89 -41.44 12.80 -21.03
CA GLU A 89 -42.66 13.46 -20.54
C GLU A 89 -42.86 14.93 -20.98
N ASN A 90 -42.41 15.31 -22.18
CA ASN A 90 -42.82 16.59 -22.81
C ASN A 90 -43.21 16.43 -24.29
#